data_AF-A0A3M8T2H6-F1
#
_entry.id   AF-A0A3M8T2H6-F1
#
_cell.length_a   1.000
_cell.length_b   1.000
_cell.length_c   1.000
_cell.angle_alpha   90.00
_cell.angle_beta   90.00
_cell.angle_gamma   90.00
#
_symmetry.space_group_name_H-M   'P 1'
#
loop_
_entity.id
_entity.type
_entity.pdbx_description
1 polymer ?
#
loop_
_entity_poly.entity_id
_entity_poly.type
_entity_poly.pdbx_seq_one_letter_code
_entity_poly.pdbx_strand_id
1 'polypeptide(L)' 'MKKFAVALAVGAVMAMSFSAAANWQGTWHYYNEEGALVGGWTAGCGDADGSWGVRTTNRHFVQGCGAAEF' A
#
# COMPACT_ATOMS: atom_id res chain seq x y z
N MET A 1 -14.50 -36.46 -14.13
CA MET A 1 -14.94 -35.10 -14.53
C MET A 1 -15.24 -34.18 -13.33
N LYS A 2 -16.08 -34.57 -12.37
CA LYS A 2 -16.47 -33.71 -11.22
C LYS A 2 -15.30 -33.21 -10.32
N LYS A 3 -14.28 -34.05 -10.07
CA LYS A 3 -13.11 -33.70 -9.24
C LYS A 3 -12.19 -32.67 -9.90
N PHE A 4 -12.08 -32.69 -11.24
CA PHE A 4 -11.29 -31.72 -12.00
C PHE A 4 -11.92 -30.33 -12.01
N ALA A 5 -13.25 -30.26 -12.10
CA ALA A 5 -13.98 -29.00 -12.03
C ALA A 5 -13.81 -28.30 -10.67
N VAL A 6 -13.81 -29.07 -9.57
CA VAL A 6 -13.57 -28.53 -8.21
C VAL A 6 -12.14 -27.99 -8.08
N ALA A 7 -11.14 -28.72 -8.57
CA ALA A 7 -9.74 -28.27 -8.51
C ALA A 7 -9.53 -26.97 -9.31
N LEU A 8 -10.17 -26.85 -10.47
CA LEU A 8 -10.06 -25.67 -11.34
C LEU A 8 -10.78 -24.45 -10.74
N ALA A 9 -11.93 -24.66 -10.09
CA ALA A 9 -12.63 -23.62 -9.36
C ALA A 9 -11.82 -23.10 -8.15
N VAL A 10 -11.22 -24.00 -7.36
CA VAL A 10 -10.37 -23.62 -6.22
C VAL A 10 -9.13 -22.86 -6.70
N GLY A 11 -8.48 -23.31 -7.77
CA GLY A 11 -7.33 -22.62 -8.36
C GLY A 11 -7.69 -21.21 -8.87
N ALA A 12 -8.86 -21.06 -9.50
CA ALA A 12 -9.33 -19.78 -9.99
C ALA A 12 -9.64 -18.80 -8.83
N VAL A 13 -10.30 -19.24 -7.76
CA VAL A 13 -10.57 -18.39 -6.58
C VAL A 13 -9.28 -17.92 -5.90
N MET A 14 -8.27 -18.78 -5.81
CA MET A 14 -6.97 -18.40 -5.24
C MET A 14 -6.23 -17.36 -6.10
N ALA A 15 -6.35 -17.41 -7.42
CA ALA A 15 -5.73 -16.44 -8.32
C ALA A 15 -6.39 -15.05 -8.26
N MET A 16 -7.70 -15.00 -8.03
CA MET A 16 -8.44 -13.72 -7.93
C MET A 16 -8.09 -12.94 -6.65
N SER A 17 -7.71 -13.63 -5.58
CA SER A 17 -7.35 -13.01 -4.29
C SER A 17 -6.04 -12.23 -4.32
N PHE A 18 -5.08 -12.59 -5.20
CA PHE A 18 -3.75 -11.94 -5.22
C PHE A 18 -3.78 -10.58 -5.92
N SER A 19 -4.58 -10.44 -6.98
CA SER A 19 -4.72 -9.18 -7.72
C SER A 19 -5.53 -8.13 -6.95
N ALA A 20 -6.45 -8.54 -6.08
CA ALA A 20 -7.21 -7.63 -5.21
C ALA A 20 -6.42 -7.16 -3.98
N ALA A 21 -5.39 -7.90 -3.57
CA ALA A 21 -4.57 -7.58 -2.39
C ALA A 21 -3.37 -6.65 -2.69
N ALA A 22 -3.03 -6.45 -3.96
CA ALA A 22 -1.88 -5.63 -4.37
C ALA A 22 -2.29 -4.21 -4.81
N ASN A 23 -3.16 -3.55 -4.06
CA ASN A 23 -3.34 -2.11 -4.17
C ASN A 23 -2.30 -1.42 -3.27
N TRP A 24 -1.08 -1.22 -3.79
CA TRP A 24 0.02 -0.56 -3.06
C TRP A 24 -0.15 0.96 -3.07
N GLN A 25 -1.36 1.42 -2.76
CA GLN A 25 -1.66 2.83 -2.62
C GLN A 25 -1.48 3.22 -1.17
N GLY A 26 -0.76 4.30 -0.91
CA GLY A 26 -0.57 4.75 0.47
C GLY A 26 0.55 5.77 0.61
N THR A 27 0.78 6.15 1.86
CA THR A 27 1.68 7.24 2.24
C THR A 27 2.70 6.75 3.25
N TRP A 28 3.98 6.96 2.94
CA TRP A 28 5.08 6.83 3.88
C TRP A 28 5.25 8.13 4.66
N HIS A 29 5.31 8.04 5.97
CA HIS A 29 5.61 9.13 6.89
C HIS A 29 7.02 8.94 7.44
N TYR A 30 7.86 9.97 7.35
CA TYR A 30 9.25 9.93 7.77
C TYR A 30 9.45 10.79 9.00
N TYR A 31 10.10 10.24 10.02
CA TYR A 31 10.32 10.89 11.31
C TYR A 31 11.82 11.07 11.58
N ASN A 32 12.17 12.12 12.32
CA ASN A 32 13.53 12.28 12.86
C ASN A 32 13.76 11.37 14.09
N GLU A 33 14.92 11.52 14.74
CA GLU A 33 15.30 10.72 15.91
C GLU A 33 14.44 11.03 17.13
N GLU A 34 13.95 12.27 17.23
CA GLU A 34 13.05 12.74 18.29
C GLU A 34 11.58 12.33 18.06
N GLY A 35 11.27 11.73 16.91
CA GLY A 35 9.91 11.27 16.55
C GLY A 35 9.02 12.35 15.92
N ALA A 36 9.56 13.50 15.53
CA ALA A 36 8.84 14.53 14.78
C ALA A 36 8.75 14.17 13.30
N LEU A 37 7.61 14.47 12.66
CA LEU A 37 7.39 14.24 11.23
C LEU A 37 8.22 15.25 10.41
N VAL A 38 9.04 14.74 9.51
CA VAL A 38 9.98 15.53 8.68
C VAL A 38 9.82 15.30 7.18
N GLY A 39 8.95 14.38 6.77
CA GLY A 39 8.69 14.13 5.35
C GLY A 39 7.52 13.19 5.12
N GLY A 40 7.07 13.16 3.87
CA GLY A 40 6.02 12.27 3.40
C GLY A 40 6.24 11.84 1.96
N TRP A 41 5.76 10.63 1.60
CA TRP A 41 5.71 10.18 0.21
C TRP A 41 4.45 9.34 -0.05
N THR A 42 3.55 9.89 -0.86
CA THR A 42 2.32 9.24 -1.33
C THR A 42 2.57 8.62 -2.70
N ALA A 43 2.12 7.38 -2.88
CA ALA A 43 2.19 6.66 -4.14
C ALA A 43 0.89 5.90 -4.43
N GLY A 44 0.51 5.85 -5.70
CA GLY A 44 -0.64 5.08 -6.18
C GLY A 44 -1.99 5.79 -6.01
N CYS A 45 -1.99 7.06 -5.57
CA CYS A 45 -3.17 7.88 -5.32
C CYS A 45 -3.45 8.93 -6.40
N GLY A 46 -2.77 8.86 -7.55
CA GLY A 46 -3.05 9.73 -8.70
C GLY A 46 -2.62 11.17 -8.41
N ASP A 47 -3.56 12.11 -8.43
CA ASP A 47 -3.26 13.54 -8.22
C ASP A 47 -2.69 13.85 -6.82
N ALA A 48 -2.89 12.96 -5.85
CA ALA A 48 -2.31 13.06 -4.51
C ALA A 48 -0.90 12.44 -4.40
N ASP A 49 -0.36 11.87 -5.49
CA ASP A 49 0.99 11.34 -5.50
C ASP A 49 2.03 12.46 -5.40
N GLY A 50 3.03 12.25 -4.56
CA GLY A 50 4.04 13.28 -4.33
C GLY A 50 4.87 12.98 -3.10
N SER A 51 6.00 13.67 -3.00
CA SER A 51 6.87 13.61 -1.83
C SER A 51 7.25 15.01 -1.36
N TRP A 52 7.41 15.15 -0.05
CA TRP A 52 7.90 16.37 0.57
C TRP A 52 8.86 16.02 1.72
N GLY A 53 9.69 16.99 2.09
CA GLY A 53 10.60 16.87 3.23
C GLY A 53 11.74 15.87 3.02
N VAL A 54 12.19 15.25 4.11
CA VAL A 54 13.37 14.36 4.13
C VAL A 54 12.94 12.91 4.36
N ARG A 55 13.52 12.00 3.58
CA ARG A 55 13.34 10.55 3.78
C ARG A 55 14.30 10.07 4.86
N THR A 56 13.76 9.44 5.90
CA THR A 56 14.53 8.84 6.98
C THR A 56 14.32 7.32 7.03
N THR A 57 15.10 6.64 7.86
CA THR A 57 14.93 5.20 8.14
C THR A 57 13.77 4.96 9.11
N ASN A 58 13.53 5.88 10.05
CA ASN A 58 12.37 5.86 10.94
C ASN A 58 11.11 6.28 10.18
N ARG A 59 10.32 5.31 9.71
CA ARG A 59 9.16 5.57 8.86
C ARG A 59 8.00 4.63 9.11
N HIS A 60 6.80 5.11 8.83
CA HIS A 60 5.56 4.35 8.93
C HIS A 60 4.76 4.43 7.63
N PHE A 61 4.26 3.29 7.15
CA PHE A 61 3.40 3.23 5.97
C PHE A 61 1.94 3.21 6.39
N VAL A 62 1.14 4.09 5.82
CA VAL A 62 -0.32 4.09 5.95
C VAL A 62 -0.90 3.67 4.61
N GLN A 63 -1.68 2.58 4.62
CA GLN A 63 -2.34 2.07 3.43
C GLN A 63 -3.56 2.93 3.09
N GLY A 64 -3.75 3.18 1.80
CA GLY A 64 -4.87 3.93 1.25
C GLY A 64 -4.57 5.40 1.01
N CYS A 65 -5.37 6.01 0.15
CA CYS A 65 -5.32 7.44 -0.18
C CYS A 65 -6.07 8.26 0.89
N GLY A 66 -5.66 8.10 2.14
CA GLY A 66 -6.02 9.01 3.22
C GLY A 66 -5.03 10.17 3.18
N ALA A 67 -5.52 11.34 2.79
CA ALA A 67 -4.75 12.57 2.74
C ALA A 67 -3.77 12.64 3.91
N ALA A 68 -2.52 12.99 3.62
CA ALA A 68 -1.62 13.48 4.65
C ALA A 68 -2.24 14.76 5.24
N GLU A 69 -3.19 14.61 6.16
CA GLU A 69 -3.74 15.69 6.96
C GLU A 69 -2.74 15.97 8.06
N PHE A 70 -1.80 16.87 7.79
CA PHE A 70 -0.98 17.54 8.81
C PHE A 70 -0.99 19.04 8.55
#